data_AF-A0A7W1WZA1-F1
#
_entry.id   AF-A0A7W1WZA1-F1
#
_cell.length_a   1.000
_cell.length_b   1.000
_cell.length_c   1.000
_cell.angle_alpha   90.00
_cell.angle_beta   90.00
_cell.angle_gamma   90.00
#
_symmetry.space_group_name_H-M   'P 1'
#
loop_
_entity.id
_entity.type
_entity.pdbx_description
1 polymer ?
#
loop_
_entity_poly.entity_id
_entity_poly.type
_entity_poly.pdbx_seq_one_letter_code
_entity_poly.pdbx_strand_id
1 'polypeptide(L)'
;MRIMPITALLLLLGGCASLDQPRFYTLDLDGTRLCRGSSGQCQNLELIGPSYNEPRIAQAYGIPVTARGWSVEELVQLMLSPPEQLYDVQQSGPATYHLPANRATDTVFRYLELEERQLYGGGHKRDD
;
A
#
# COMPACT_ATOMS: atom_id res chain seq x y z
N MET A 1 -47.55 -5.08 -50.36
CA MET A 1 -46.91 -5.75 -49.20
C MET A 1 -45.49 -5.24 -49.09
N ARG A 2 -45.14 -4.68 -47.93
CA ARG A 2 -43.86 -4.02 -47.64
C ARG A 2 -42.81 -5.06 -47.22
N ILE A 3 -41.62 -5.04 -47.82
CA ILE A 3 -40.48 -5.85 -47.39
C ILE A 3 -39.49 -4.89 -46.73
N MET A 4 -39.33 -5.03 -45.41
CA MET A 4 -38.44 -4.24 -44.55
C MET A 4 -36.98 -4.70 -44.73
N PRO A 5 -36.00 -3.80 -44.90
CA PRO A 5 -34.59 -4.15 -44.81
C PRO A 5 -34.19 -4.28 -43.32
N ILE A 6 -33.67 -5.45 -42.94
CA ILE A 6 -33.10 -5.70 -41.61
C ILE A 6 -31.70 -5.09 -41.59
N THR A 7 -31.59 -3.89 -41.04
CA THR A 7 -30.34 -3.22 -40.73
C THR A 7 -29.69 -3.93 -39.55
N ALA A 8 -28.72 -4.81 -39.81
CA ALA A 8 -27.93 -5.48 -38.78
C ALA A 8 -26.94 -4.47 -38.18
N LEU A 9 -27.31 -3.97 -37.01
CA LEU A 9 -26.55 -3.05 -36.15
C LEU A 9 -25.33 -3.79 -35.54
N LEU A 10 -24.19 -3.76 -36.22
CA LEU A 10 -22.88 -4.16 -35.68
C LEU A 10 -22.26 -2.97 -34.94
N LEU A 11 -22.70 -2.74 -33.70
CA LEU A 11 -22.11 -1.74 -32.82
C LEU A 11 -21.68 -2.39 -31.49
N LEU A 12 -20.42 -2.14 -31.16
CA LEU A 12 -19.87 -2.06 -29.79
C LEU A 12 -19.49 -3.38 -29.09
N LEU A 13 -18.38 -3.96 -29.53
CA LEU A 13 -17.52 -4.80 -28.67
C LEU A 13 -16.10 -4.22 -28.63
N GLY A 14 -15.98 -2.92 -28.36
CA GLY A 14 -14.73 -2.31 -27.90
C GLY A 14 -14.68 -2.38 -26.39
N GLY A 15 -14.40 -3.57 -25.85
CA GLY A 15 -14.35 -3.82 -24.41
C GLY A 15 -13.33 -2.91 -23.71
N CYS A 16 -13.76 -2.31 -22.60
CA CYS A 16 -12.91 -1.58 -21.67
C CYS A 16 -11.83 -2.52 -21.12
N ALA A 17 -10.63 -2.50 -21.71
CA ALA A 17 -9.43 -3.00 -21.06
C ALA A 17 -8.97 -1.96 -20.04
N SER A 18 -9.66 -1.86 -18.90
CA SER A 18 -9.02 -1.31 -17.71
C SER A 18 -7.97 -2.34 -17.31
N LEU A 19 -6.74 -2.14 -17.79
CA LEU A 19 -5.56 -2.82 -17.27
C LEU A 19 -5.43 -2.42 -15.80
N ASP A 20 -6.10 -3.20 -14.93
CA ASP A 20 -5.91 -3.13 -13.50
C ASP A 20 -4.48 -3.60 -13.25
N GLN A 21 -3.55 -2.65 -13.20
CA GLN A 21 -2.16 -2.96 -12.90
C GLN A 21 -2.14 -3.66 -11.54
N PRO A 22 -1.41 -4.78 -11.41
CA PRO A 22 -1.35 -5.48 -10.13
C PRO A 22 -0.91 -4.47 -9.06
N ARG A 23 -1.75 -4.30 -8.04
CA ARG A 23 -1.43 -3.42 -6.92
C ARG A 23 -0.37 -4.10 -6.06
N PHE A 24 0.81 -3.50 -6.00
CA PHE A 24 1.89 -3.91 -5.11
C PHE A 24 2.37 -2.73 -4.28
N TYR A 25 3.18 -3.02 -3.28
CA TYR A 25 4.01 -2.04 -2.59
C TYR A 25 5.47 -2.34 -2.89
N THR A 26 6.26 -1.28 -3.04
CA THR A 26 7.72 -1.38 -3.10
C THR A 26 8.29 -1.02 -1.74
N LEU A 27 8.97 -1.95 -1.10
CA LEU A 27 9.77 -1.73 0.09
C LEU A 27 11.22 -1.48 -0.36
N ASP A 28 11.69 -0.25 -0.17
CA ASP A 28 13.03 0.21 -0.49
C ASP A 28 13.83 0.39 0.81
N LEU A 29 14.78 -0.51 1.05
CA LEU A 29 15.59 -0.52 2.27
C LEU A 29 16.70 0.54 2.24
N ASP A 30 17.20 0.93 1.07
CA ASP A 30 18.21 1.98 0.95
C ASP A 30 17.60 3.35 1.26
N GLY A 31 16.36 3.56 0.77
CA GLY A 31 15.60 4.77 1.01
C GLY A 31 14.81 4.79 2.32
N THR A 32 14.71 3.65 3.02
CA THR A 32 13.83 3.44 4.20
C THR A 32 12.38 3.81 3.90
N ARG A 33 11.85 3.35 2.77
CA ARG A 33 10.54 3.77 2.24
C ARG A 33 9.62 2.60 1.88
N LEU A 34 8.33 2.85 2.03
CA LEU A 34 7.25 2.02 1.48
C LEU A 34 6.47 2.82 0.44
N CYS A 35 6.51 2.39 -0.81
CA CYS A 35 5.84 3.06 -1.93
C CYS A 35 4.65 2.25 -2.45
N ARG A 36 3.54 2.91 -2.78
CA ARG A 36 2.35 2.26 -3.35
C ARG A 36 2.44 2.17 -4.86
N GLY A 37 2.67 0.96 -5.39
CA GLY A 37 2.73 0.67 -6.82
C GLY A 37 3.67 1.62 -7.56
N SER A 38 3.25 2.02 -8.77
CA SER A 38 3.98 2.94 -9.65
C SER A 38 3.68 4.42 -9.38
N SER A 39 2.84 4.75 -8.39
CA SER A 39 2.27 6.11 -8.24
C SER A 39 3.26 7.14 -7.70
N GLY A 40 4.44 6.72 -7.25
CA GLY A 40 5.42 7.57 -6.58
C GLY A 40 5.01 8.01 -5.17
N GLN A 41 3.85 7.57 -4.66
CA GLN A 41 3.44 7.81 -3.28
C GLN A 41 4.25 6.92 -2.35
N CYS A 42 5.18 7.52 -1.61
CA CYS A 42 6.09 6.82 -0.71
C CYS A 42 5.95 7.35 0.71
N GLN A 43 6.09 6.46 1.67
CA GLN A 43 6.04 6.76 3.09
C GLN A 43 7.38 6.39 3.73
N ASN A 44 7.91 7.26 4.59
CA ASN A 44 9.12 6.98 5.35
C ASN A 44 8.81 5.98 6.48
N LEU A 45 9.52 4.86 6.54
CA LEU A 45 9.32 3.85 7.57
C LEU A 45 9.69 4.35 8.97
N GLU A 46 10.57 5.37 9.08
CA GLU A 46 10.92 6.00 10.36
C GLU A 46 9.70 6.59 11.09
N LEU A 47 8.61 6.86 10.35
CA LEU A 47 7.35 7.32 10.91
C LEU A 47 6.64 6.25 11.77
N ILE A 48 7.13 5.00 11.81
CA ILE A 48 6.63 4.01 12.76
C ILE A 48 6.89 4.41 14.21
N GLY A 49 8.04 5.03 14.49
CA GLY A 49 8.42 5.45 15.84
C GLY A 49 7.44 6.45 16.50
N PRO A 50 7.03 7.52 15.80
CA PRO A 50 6.02 8.45 16.33
C PRO A 50 4.57 7.92 16.23
N SER A 51 4.30 6.78 15.59
CA SER A 51 2.94 6.47 15.13
C SER A 51 1.97 6.05 16.22
N TYR A 52 2.44 5.40 17.28
CA TYR A 52 1.58 4.73 18.28
C TYR A 52 0.48 3.83 17.66
N ASN A 53 0.69 3.38 16.41
CA ASN A 53 -0.28 2.60 15.61
C ASN A 53 0.15 1.14 15.45
N GLU A 54 1.24 0.74 16.11
CA GLU A 54 1.72 -0.63 16.22
C GLU A 54 0.62 -1.60 16.65
N PRO A 55 -0.30 -1.28 17.58
CA PRO A 55 -1.40 -2.20 17.91
C PRO A 55 -2.30 -2.54 16.71
N ARG A 56 -2.49 -1.59 15.81
CA ARG A 56 -3.34 -1.77 14.62
C ARG A 56 -2.60 -2.52 13.53
N ILE A 57 -1.30 -2.27 13.40
CA ILE A 57 -0.43 -3.03 12.49
C ILE A 57 -0.31 -4.48 12.98
N ALA A 58 -0.07 -4.71 14.27
CA ALA A 58 -0.04 -6.03 14.88
C ALA A 58 -1.32 -6.84 14.59
N GLN A 59 -2.50 -6.22 14.74
CA GLN A 59 -3.78 -6.83 14.38
C GLN A 59 -3.94 -7.11 12.88
N ALA A 60 -3.27 -6.36 12.02
CA ALA A 60 -3.27 -6.60 10.58
C ALA A 60 -2.43 -7.83 10.20
N TYR A 61 -1.35 -8.07 10.94
CA TYR A 61 -0.48 -9.25 10.81
C TYR A 61 -0.92 -10.44 11.67
N GLY A 62 -1.98 -10.31 12.49
CA GLY A 62 -2.44 -11.39 13.37
C GLY A 62 -1.47 -11.72 14.51
N ILE A 63 -0.58 -10.78 14.88
CA ILE A 63 0.38 -10.97 15.97
C ILE A 63 -0.09 -10.31 17.27
N PRO A 64 0.39 -10.76 18.44
CA PRO A 64 0.09 -10.11 19.71
C PRO A 64 0.48 -8.63 19.72
N VAL A 65 -0.40 -7.80 20.30
CA VAL A 65 -0.11 -6.38 20.53
C VAL A 65 0.92 -6.26 21.66
N THR A 66 2.02 -5.57 21.41
CA THR A 66 3.03 -5.26 22.42
C THR A 66 2.88 -3.81 22.90
N ALA A 67 3.25 -3.55 24.15
CA ALA A 67 3.28 -2.18 24.71
C ALA A 67 4.55 -1.39 24.34
N ARG A 68 5.46 -2.01 23.58
CA ARG A 68 6.72 -1.41 23.14
C ARG A 68 6.52 -0.85 21.74
N GLY A 69 6.98 0.38 21.50
CA GLY A 69 7.03 0.94 20.15
C GLY A 69 7.94 0.13 19.23
N TRP A 70 7.64 0.12 17.94
CA TRP A 70 8.43 -0.64 16.97
C TRP A 70 9.56 0.19 16.40
N SER A 71 10.71 -0.43 16.24
CA SER A 71 11.80 0.08 15.42
C SER A 71 11.51 -0.14 13.93
N VAL A 72 12.23 0.60 13.07
CA VAL A 72 12.19 0.40 11.62
C VAL A 72 12.60 -1.03 11.25
N GLU A 73 13.64 -1.57 11.90
CA GLU A 73 14.12 -2.93 11.66
C GLU A 73 13.05 -3.98 11.98
N GLU A 74 12.33 -3.84 13.10
CA GLU A 74 11.23 -4.74 13.46
C GLU A 74 10.08 -4.67 12.44
N LEU A 75 9.73 -3.46 11.98
CA LEU A 75 8.70 -3.29 10.94
C LEU A 75 9.14 -3.92 9.61
N VAL A 76 10.38 -3.68 9.18
CA VAL A 76 10.94 -4.26 7.96
C VAL A 76 10.95 -5.79 8.04
N GLN A 77 11.41 -6.35 9.15
CA GLN A 77 11.45 -7.80 9.35
C GLN A 77 10.04 -8.41 9.31
N LEU A 78 9.06 -7.76 9.94
CA LEU A 78 7.66 -8.18 9.88
C LEU A 78 7.12 -8.15 8.44
N MET A 79 7.48 -7.13 7.67
CA MET A 79 7.04 -6.98 6.28
C MET A 79 7.69 -7.98 5.32
N LEU A 80 8.97 -8.33 5.55
CA LEU A 80 9.73 -9.28 4.73
C LEU A 80 9.47 -10.75 5.10
N SER A 81 9.09 -11.01 6.34
CA SER A 81 8.84 -12.36 6.86
C SER A 81 7.54 -12.37 7.66
N PRO A 82 6.39 -12.21 6.99
CA PRO A 82 5.11 -12.17 7.69
C PRO A 82 4.82 -13.52 8.38
N PRO A 83 4.20 -13.50 9.57
CA PRO A 83 3.74 -14.71 10.25
C PRO A 83 2.74 -15.48 9.37
N GLU A 84 2.62 -16.78 9.61
CA GLU A 84 1.66 -17.66 8.92
C GLU A 84 1.73 -17.60 7.38
N GLN A 85 2.83 -17.08 6.81
CA GLN A 85 2.98 -16.87 5.37
C GLN A 85 1.80 -16.08 4.78
N LEU A 86 1.36 -15.01 5.46
CA LEU A 86 0.25 -14.16 4.98
C LEU A 86 0.41 -13.71 3.53
N TYR A 87 1.64 -13.63 3.05
CA TYR A 87 1.98 -13.40 1.65
C TYR A 87 3.44 -13.75 1.35
N ASP A 88 3.73 -13.91 0.06
CA ASP A 88 5.08 -14.04 -0.46
C ASP A 88 5.68 -12.68 -0.85
N VAL A 89 6.98 -12.55 -0.61
CA VAL A 89 7.76 -11.35 -0.95
C VAL A 89 8.61 -11.65 -2.17
N GLN A 90 8.57 -10.74 -3.16
CA GLN A 90 9.42 -10.84 -4.35
C GLN A 90 10.53 -9.80 -4.28
N GLN A 91 11.79 -10.23 -4.21
CA GLN A 91 12.91 -9.30 -4.36
C GLN A 91 12.99 -8.80 -5.81
N SER A 92 13.01 -7.48 -6.01
CA SER A 92 13.09 -6.83 -7.32
C SER A 92 14.40 -6.08 -7.57
N GLY A 93 15.21 -5.89 -6.52
CA GLY A 93 16.55 -5.30 -6.58
C GLY A 93 17.40 -5.63 -5.35
N PRO A 94 18.65 -5.12 -5.27
CA PRO A 94 19.56 -5.41 -4.15
C PRO A 94 18.98 -5.10 -2.77
N ALA A 95 18.26 -3.99 -2.65
CA ALA A 95 17.64 -3.50 -1.43
C ALA A 95 16.13 -3.23 -1.61
N THR A 96 15.52 -3.83 -2.64
CA THR A 96 14.15 -3.49 -3.07
C THR A 96 13.30 -4.74 -3.18
N TYR A 97 12.11 -4.69 -2.60
CA TYR A 97 11.17 -5.80 -2.53
C TYR A 97 9.78 -5.36 -2.96
N HIS A 98 9.10 -6.21 -3.71
CA HIS A 98 7.67 -6.09 -3.98
C HIS A 98 6.88 -6.91 -2.97
N LEU A 99 5.93 -6.24 -2.33
CA LEU A 99 4.96 -6.82 -1.42
C LEU A 99 3.58 -6.74 -2.07
N PRO A 100 2.72 -7.76 -1.94
CA PRO A 100 1.37 -7.67 -2.49
C PRO A 100 0.56 -6.63 -1.73
N ALA A 101 -0.34 -5.95 -2.44
CA ALA A 101 -1.32 -5.09 -1.78
C ALA A 101 -2.39 -5.97 -1.10
N ASN A 102 -2.34 -6.03 0.23
CA ASN A 102 -3.26 -6.76 1.06
C ASN A 102 -3.56 -5.96 2.33
N ARG A 103 -4.39 -6.51 3.22
CA ARG A 103 -4.77 -5.84 4.47
C ARG A 103 -3.55 -5.42 5.31
N ALA A 104 -2.52 -6.25 5.40
CA ALA A 104 -1.36 -6.00 6.24
C ALA A 104 -0.50 -4.86 5.68
N THR A 105 -0.14 -4.94 4.39
CA THR A 105 0.68 -3.92 3.72
C THR A 105 -0.06 -2.59 3.54
N ASP A 106 -1.37 -2.62 3.23
CA ASP A 106 -2.22 -1.43 3.17
C ASP A 106 -2.31 -0.74 4.54
N THR A 107 -2.35 -1.52 5.63
CA THR A 107 -2.44 -0.99 6.99
C THR A 107 -1.17 -0.24 7.38
N VAL A 108 0.00 -0.83 7.13
CA VAL A 108 1.28 -0.15 7.38
C VAL A 108 1.33 1.17 6.62
N PHE A 109 1.11 1.13 5.30
CA PHE A 109 1.19 2.33 4.47
C PHE A 109 0.25 3.44 4.97
N ARG A 110 -1.00 3.10 5.28
CA ARG A 110 -2.00 4.07 5.74
C ARG A 110 -1.60 4.74 7.05
N TYR A 111 -1.00 3.99 7.98
CA TYR A 111 -0.59 4.57 9.25
C TYR A 111 0.65 5.44 9.12
N LEU A 112 1.61 5.07 8.28
CA LEU A 112 2.72 5.97 7.96
C LEU A 112 2.22 7.26 7.28
N GLU A 113 1.28 7.16 6.33
CA GLU A 113 0.64 8.31 5.67
C GLU A 113 -0.17 9.17 6.65
N LEU A 114 -0.76 8.55 7.68
CA LEU A 114 -1.44 9.28 8.74
C LEU A 114 -0.43 10.09 9.56
N GLU A 115 0.69 9.49 9.97
CA GLU A 115 1.73 10.18 10.72
C GLU A 115 2.38 11.30 9.93
N GLU A 116 2.69 11.06 8.66
CA GLU A 116 3.24 12.08 7.77
C GLU A 116 2.33 13.32 7.74
N ARG A 117 1.01 13.10 7.58
CA ARG A 117 0.04 14.19 7.58
C ARG A 117 -0.09 14.88 8.95
N GLN A 118 -0.01 14.15 10.06
CA GLN A 118 -0.08 14.74 11.39
C GLN A 118 1.13 15.61 11.70
N LEU A 119 2.33 15.13 11.34
CA LEU A 119 3.59 15.82 11.63
C LEU A 119 3.89 16.96 10.65
N TYR A 120 3.58 16.77 9.36
CA TYR A 120 4.02 17.67 8.29
C TYR A 120 2.87 18.30 7.48
N GLY A 121 1.63 17.80 7.62
CA GLY A 121 0.45 18.35 6.92
C GLY A 121 -0.07 19.67 7.50
N GLY A 122 0.45 20.13 8.65
CA GLY A 122 -0.01 21.29 9.41
C GLY A 122 0.40 22.68 8.87
N GLY A 123 0.65 22.81 7.57
CA GLY A 123 1.06 24.06 6.92
C GLY A 123 -0.09 24.91 6.35
N HIS A 124 -1.21 25.13 7.05
CA HIS A 124 -2.14 26.21 6.67
C HIS A 124 -2.99 26.79 7.82
N LYS A 125 -2.63 28.03 8.18
CA LYS A 125 -3.40 29.16 8.75
C LYS A 125 -4.08 29.00 10.12
N ARG A 126 -3.42 29.56 11.14
CA ARG A 126 -4.12 30.30 12.21
C ARG A 126 -4.39 31.71 11.69
N ASP A 127 -5.60 31.92 11.19
CA ASP A 127 -6.19 33.25 11.10
C ASP A 127 -7.20 33.33 12.25
N ASP A 128 -6.77 33.87 13.40
CA ASP A 128 -7.63 34.42 14.47
C ASP A 128 -6.84 35.54 15.18
#